data_AF-A0A0R2H0X6-F1
#
_entry.id   AF-A0A0R2H0X6-F1
#
_cell.length_a   1.000
_cell.length_b   1.000
_cell.length_c   1.000
_cell.angle_alpha   90.00
_cell.angle_beta   90.00
_cell.angle_gamma   90.00
#
_symmetry.space_group_name_H-M   'P 1'
#
loop_
_entity.id
_entity.type
_entity.pdbx_description
1 polymer ?
#
loop_
_entity_poly.entity_id
_entity_poly.type
_entity_poly.pdbx_seq_one_letter_code
_entity_poly.pdbx_strand_id
1 'polypeptide(L)'
;MQFLIHIGIDTVNLSGHPFKPIVAEGDIVEAGDELVKVDWNEITNHGLAKTVMVVMPNEQKLGAAVTINDQVRNIEVGAEIGTATR
;
A
#
# COMPACT_ATOMS: atom_id res chain seq x y z
N MET A 1 15.37 -2.39 -3.63
CA MET A 1 14.49 -2.54 -2.45
C MET A 1 13.17 -3.10 -2.93
N GLN A 2 12.38 -3.72 -2.07
CA GLN A 2 11.07 -4.27 -2.46
C GLN A 2 10.04 -3.79 -1.46
N PHE A 3 8.89 -3.37 -1.98
CA PHE A 3 7.75 -2.92 -1.19
C PHE A 3 6.52 -3.72 -1.60
N LEU A 4 5.68 -4.03 -0.62
CA LEU A 4 4.38 -4.66 -0.76
C LEU A 4 3.35 -3.71 -0.14
N ILE A 5 2.42 -3.24 -0.96
CA ILE A 5 1.29 -2.43 -0.51
C ILE A 5 0.07 -3.35 -0.49
N HIS A 6 -0.51 -3.55 0.69
CA HIS A 6 -1.72 -4.34 0.89
C HIS A 6 -2.89 -3.41 1.22
N ILE A 7 -3.92 -3.41 0.38
CA ILE A 7 -5.02 -2.43 0.44
C ILE A 7 -6.26 -3.08 1.07
N GLY A 8 -6.63 -2.58 2.25
CA GLY A 8 -7.73 -3.11 3.06
C GLY A 8 -7.35 -4.40 3.79
N ILE A 9 -8.23 -4.89 4.66
CA ILE A 9 -8.08 -6.20 5.33
C ILE A 9 -9.21 -7.10 4.86
N ASP A 10 -8.88 -8.35 4.52
CA ASP A 10 -9.80 -9.38 4.01
C ASP A 10 -10.55 -9.00 2.72
N THR A 11 -10.05 -8.01 1.98
CA THR A 11 -10.65 -7.50 0.72
C THR A 11 -10.59 -8.50 -0.44
N VAL A 12 -9.82 -9.58 -0.31
CA VAL A 12 -9.84 -10.71 -1.27
C VAL A 12 -11.24 -11.31 -1.43
N ASN A 13 -12.06 -11.27 -0.37
CA ASN A 13 -13.44 -11.76 -0.38
C ASN A 13 -14.35 -10.95 -1.32
N LEU A 14 -13.93 -9.74 -1.70
CA LEU A 14 -14.63 -8.89 -2.66
C LEU A 14 -14.28 -9.21 -4.11
N SER A 15 -13.48 -10.25 -4.37
CA SER A 15 -13.17 -10.76 -5.72
C SER A 15 -12.68 -9.70 -6.71
N GLY A 16 -11.95 -8.68 -6.23
CA GLY A 16 -11.40 -7.62 -7.06
C GLY A 16 -12.36 -6.48 -7.40
N HIS A 17 -13.66 -6.56 -7.11
CA HIS A 17 -14.65 -5.52 -7.44
C HIS A 17 -14.28 -4.09 -7.00
N PRO A 18 -13.76 -3.84 -5.78
CA PRO A 18 -13.43 -2.49 -5.36
C PRO A 18 -12.15 -1.94 -5.99
N PHE A 19 -11.40 -2.74 -6.76
CA PHE A 19 -10.08 -2.37 -7.26
C PHE A 19 -10.07 -2.22 -8.77
N LYS A 20 -9.60 -1.06 -9.24
CA LYS A 20 -9.35 -0.79 -10.65
C LYS A 20 -7.86 -0.47 -10.85
N PRO A 21 -7.03 -1.45 -11.24
CA PRO A 21 -5.62 -1.20 -11.51
C PRO A 21 -5.48 -0.23 -12.70
N ILE A 22 -4.50 0.67 -12.59
CA ILE A 22 -4.15 1.65 -13.63
C ILE A 22 -2.87 1.21 -14.35
N VAL A 23 -1.97 0.55 -13.62
CA VAL A 23 -0.73 -0.04 -14.12
C VAL A 23 -0.84 -1.56 -14.24
N ALA A 24 -0.01 -2.15 -15.08
CA ALA A 24 0.14 -3.59 -15.25
C ALA A 24 1.45 -4.11 -14.63
N GLU A 25 1.52 -5.43 -14.47
CA GLU A 25 2.78 -6.07 -14.07
C GLU A 25 3.88 -5.80 -15.09
N GLY A 26 5.05 -5.37 -14.60
CA GLY A 26 6.21 -5.04 -15.43
C GLY A 26 6.30 -3.57 -15.84
N ASP A 27 5.26 -2.76 -15.59
CA ASP A 27 5.33 -1.32 -15.82
C ASP A 27 6.37 -0.67 -14.89
N ILE A 28 7.09 0.31 -15.44
CA ILE A 28 8.00 1.16 -14.66
C ILE A 28 7.21 2.37 -14.19
N VAL A 29 7.23 2.63 -12.88
CA VAL A 29 6.51 3.72 -12.23
C VAL A 29 7.45 4.59 -11.41
N GLU A 30 7.08 5.85 -11.23
CA GLU A 30 7.77 6.82 -10.39
C GLU A 30 6.95 7.16 -9.13
N ALA A 31 7.60 7.77 -8.15
CA ALA A 31 6.93 8.20 -6.93
C ALA A 31 5.88 9.28 -7.25
N GLY A 32 4.62 9.00 -6.90
CA GLY A 32 3.48 9.88 -7.20
C GLY A 32 2.56 9.36 -8.29
N ASP A 33 2.97 8.34 -9.05
CA ASP A 33 2.11 7.72 -10.06
C ASP A 33 0.90 7.02 -9.42
N GLU A 34 -0.27 7.16 -10.06
CA GLU A 34 -1.47 6.43 -9.65
C GLU A 34 -1.34 4.94 -10.03
N LEU A 35 -1.34 4.06 -9.03
CA LEU A 35 -1.21 2.60 -9.26
C LEU A 35 -2.58 1.90 -9.43
N VAL A 36 -3.55 2.26 -8.59
CA VAL A 36 -4.86 1.60 -8.50
C VAL A 36 -5.90 2.57 -7.95
N LYS A 37 -7.12 2.55 -8.50
CA LYS A 37 -8.28 3.23 -7.91
C LYS A 37 -9.04 2.26 -7.01
N VAL A 38 -9.43 2.74 -5.84
CA VAL A 38 -10.12 1.95 -4.82
C VAL A 38 -11.50 2.55 -4.58
N ASP A 39 -12.54 1.75 -4.70
CA ASP A 39 -13.88 2.09 -4.21
C ASP A 39 -13.96 1.80 -2.71
N TRP A 40 -13.72 2.84 -1.91
CA TRP A 40 -13.77 2.74 -0.46
C TRP A 40 -15.18 2.51 0.07
N ASN A 41 -16.22 2.92 -0.67
CA ASN A 41 -17.60 2.70 -0.24
C ASN A 41 -17.92 1.22 -0.30
N GLU A 42 -17.50 0.54 -1.36
CA GLU A 42 -17.70 -0.91 -1.53
C GLU A 42 -17.04 -1.70 -0.39
N ILE A 43 -15.82 -1.31 0.02
CA ILE A 43 -15.12 -1.91 1.16
C ILE A 43 -15.90 -1.68 2.46
N THR A 44 -16.36 -0.45 2.72
CA THR A 44 -17.11 -0.12 3.95
C THR A 44 -18.50 -0.75 3.99
N ASN A 45 -19.18 -0.87 2.86
CA ASN A 45 -20.51 -1.49 2.75
C ASN A 45 -20.47 -2.98 3.10
N HIS A 46 -19.32 -3.63 2.90
CA HIS A 46 -19.07 -5.01 3.31
C HIS A 46 -18.47 -5.13 4.72
N GLY A 47 -18.37 -4.04 5.48
CA GLY A 47 -17.88 -4.04 6.86
C GLY A 47 -16.38 -4.30 7.01
N LEU A 48 -15.61 -4.13 5.93
CA LEU A 48 -14.16 -4.38 5.93
C LEU A 48 -13.35 -3.12 6.29
N ALA A 49 -12.16 -3.34 6.85
CA ALA A 49 -11.27 -2.24 7.24
C ALA A 49 -10.61 -1.60 6.01
N LYS A 50 -10.54 -0.27 6.00
CA LYS A 50 -9.83 0.54 4.98
C LYS A 50 -8.33 0.66 5.22
N THR A 51 -7.79 -0.11 6.15
CA THR A 51 -6.37 -0.05 6.53
C THR A 51 -5.51 -0.43 5.33
N VAL A 52 -4.52 0.40 5.01
CA VAL A 52 -3.50 0.07 4.01
C VAL A 52 -2.22 -0.25 4.75
N MET A 53 -1.64 -1.43 4.45
CA MET A 53 -0.35 -1.83 5.01
C MET A 53 0.73 -1.63 3.96
N VAL A 54 1.82 -0.97 4.34
CA VAL A 54 3.04 -0.91 3.55
C VAL A 54 4.07 -1.76 4.25
N VAL A 55 4.53 -2.81 3.57
CA VAL A 55 5.48 -3.78 4.07
C VAL A 55 6.68 -3.78 3.15
N MET A 56 7.87 -3.91 3.70
CA MET A 56 9.07 -4.14 2.91
C MET A 56 9.56 -5.56 3.22
N PRO A 57 9.25 -6.54 2.36
CA PRO A 57 9.70 -7.90 2.57
C PRO A 57 11.22 -8.00 2.42
N ASN A 58 11.85 -8.81 3.28
CA ASN A 58 13.27 -9.21 3.20
C ASN A 58 14.33 -8.10 3.46
N GLU A 59 13.99 -7.00 4.13
CA GLU A 59 14.93 -5.90 4.43
C GLU A 59 16.20 -6.33 5.18
N GLN A 60 16.05 -7.18 6.21
CA GLN A 60 17.17 -7.65 7.03
C GLN A 60 18.20 -8.44 6.22
N LYS A 61 17.78 -9.14 5.16
CA LYS A 61 18.69 -9.85 4.26
C LYS A 61 19.44 -8.93 3.31
N LEU A 62 18.97 -7.70 3.12
CA LEU A 62 19.51 -6.74 2.14
C LEU A 62 20.38 -5.65 2.77
N GLY A 63 20.52 -5.65 4.11
CA GLY A 63 21.29 -4.64 4.84
C GLY A 63 20.63 -3.25 4.84
N ALA A 64 19.33 -3.18 4.56
CA ALA A 64 18.61 -1.91 4.54
C ALA A 64 18.25 -1.47 5.98
N ALA A 65 18.43 -0.19 6.26
CA ALA A 65 17.94 0.45 7.48
C ALA A 65 16.61 1.12 7.19
N VAL A 66 15.59 0.78 7.97
CA VAL A 66 14.22 1.25 7.78
C VAL A 66 13.73 1.91 9.05
N THR A 67 13.25 3.13 8.90
CA THR A 67 12.63 3.91 9.97
C THR A 67 11.20 4.21 9.53
N ILE A 68 10.22 3.66 10.25
CA ILE A 68 8.80 3.97 10.05
C ILE A 68 8.35 4.85 11.21
N ASN A 69 7.62 5.92 10.90
CA ASN A 69 6.98 6.72 11.94
C ASN A 69 5.67 6.03 12.38
N ASP A 70 5.77 5.19 13.42
CA ASP A 70 4.66 4.37 13.92
C ASP A 70 3.53 5.18 14.61
N GLN A 71 3.77 6.47 14.88
CA GLN A 71 2.78 7.39 15.43
C GLN A 71 1.86 7.97 14.36
N VAL A 72 2.24 7.86 13.08
CA VAL A 72 1.47 8.38 11.97
C VAL A 72 0.43 7.33 11.54
N ARG A 73 -0.77 7.46 12.10
CA ARG A 73 -1.89 6.53 11.84
C ARG A 73 -2.86 7.00 10.76
N ASN A 74 -2.94 8.31 10.54
CA ASN A 74 -3.76 8.94 9.52
C ASN A 74 -2.85 9.83 8.67
N ILE A 75 -2.87 9.63 7.35
CA ILE A 75 -2.02 10.34 6.40
C ILE A 75 -2.85 10.88 5.24
N GLU A 76 -2.36 11.96 4.65
CA GLU A 76 -2.83 12.46 3.36
C GLU A 76 -1.99 11.87 2.23
N VAL A 77 -2.53 11.90 1.01
CA VAL A 77 -1.81 11.43 -0.19
C VAL A 77 -0.51 12.23 -0.33
N GLY A 78 0.61 11.52 -0.50
CA GLY A 78 1.94 12.12 -0.62
C GLY A 78 2.64 12.42 0.72
N ALA A 79 2.01 12.15 1.87
CA ALA A 79 2.67 12.27 3.16
C ALA A 79 3.77 11.20 3.32
N GLU A 80 4.89 11.61 3.91
CA GLU A 80 5.98 10.70 4.23
C GLU A 80 5.62 9.83 5.45
N ILE A 81 5.78 8.51 5.29
CA ILE A 81 5.48 7.51 6.35
C ILE A 81 6.74 6.92 6.98
N GLY A 82 7.90 7.15 6.36
CA GLY A 82 9.18 6.60 6.79
C GLY A 82 10.24 6.70 5.71
N THR A 83 11.45 6.30 6.08
CA THR A 83 12.62 6.30 5.22
C THR A 83 13.26 4.92 5.20
N ALA A 84 13.72 4.51 4.03
CA ALA A 84 14.49 3.29 3.88
C ALA A 84 15.76 3.58 3.07
N THR A 85 16.91 3.25 3.66
CA THR A 85 18.24 3.51 3.07
C THR A 85 19.02 2.20 2.98
N ARG A 86 19.87 2.10 1.97
CA ARG A 86 20.81 1.00 1.79
C ARG A 86 22.24 1.53 1.84
#